data_AF-A0A328BPY3-F1
#
_entry.id   AF-A0A328BPY3-F1
#
_cell.length_a   1.000
_cell.length_b   1.000
_cell.length_c   1.000
_cell.angle_alpha   90.00
_cell.angle_beta   90.00
_cell.angle_gamma   90.00
#
_symmetry.space_group_name_H-M   'P 1'
#
loop_
_entity.id
_entity.type
_entity.pdbx_description
1 polymer ?
#
loop_
_entity_poly.entity_id
_entity_poly.type
_entity_poly.pdbx_seq_one_letter_code
_entity_poly.pdbx_strand_id
1 'polypeptide(L)'
;MPIQKELLINKRGELWRNDDQSNYIMPSLIFYDSTVLGSSRGDTAFRFTYELKGRYILLKDFKGRVEKSRILHIGPNTFTVDKLWFLEGKQTYHREVFGP
;
A
#
# COMPACT_ATOMS: atom_id res chain seq x y z
N MET A 1 -18.80 1.23 -7.90
CA MET A 1 -18.74 0.01 -7.08
C MET A 1 -17.67 0.21 -6.01
N PRO A 2 -17.92 -0.12 -4.74
CA PRO A 2 -16.91 -0.06 -3.69
C PRO A 2 -15.80 -1.08 -3.97
N ILE A 3 -14.54 -0.70 -3.80
CA ILE A 3 -13.41 -1.63 -3.85
C ILE A 3 -13.43 -2.50 -2.59
N GLN A 4 -13.36 -3.81 -2.78
CA GLN A 4 -13.34 -4.81 -1.72
C GLN A 4 -11.95 -4.86 -1.06
N LYS A 5 -11.89 -4.87 0.28
CA LYS A 5 -10.62 -4.93 1.04
C LYS A 5 -9.88 -6.24 0.80
N GLU A 6 -10.62 -7.29 0.48
CA GLU A 6 -10.17 -8.64 0.16
C GLU A 6 -9.18 -8.66 -1.01
N LEU A 7 -9.20 -7.63 -1.86
CA LEU A 7 -8.25 -7.45 -2.95
C LEU A 7 -6.86 -7.00 -2.47
N LEU A 8 -6.77 -6.30 -1.33
CA LEU A 8 -5.49 -5.95 -0.69
C LEU A 8 -5.05 -6.99 0.35
N ILE A 9 -6.02 -7.69 0.94
CA ILE A 9 -5.82 -8.62 2.05
C ILE A 9 -6.66 -9.87 1.82
N ASN A 10 -6.04 -10.94 1.32
CA ASN A 10 -6.66 -12.26 1.33
C ASN A 10 -6.29 -13.08 2.58
N LYS A 11 -5.21 -12.69 3.27
CA LYS A 11 -4.65 -13.29 4.49
C LYS A 11 -4.08 -12.18 5.37
N ARG A 12 -3.98 -12.41 6.67
CA ARG A 12 -3.49 -11.39 7.60
C ARG A 12 -2.00 -11.10 7.35
N GLY A 13 -1.65 -9.86 7.01
CA GLY A 13 -0.27 -9.41 6.86
C GLY A 13 0.34 -9.70 5.49
N GLU A 14 -0.43 -9.56 4.40
CA GLU A 14 0.10 -9.75 3.05
C GLU A 14 1.14 -8.70 2.69
N LEU A 15 2.29 -9.18 2.18
CA LEU A 15 3.41 -8.37 1.73
C LEU A 15 3.27 -8.04 0.24
N TRP A 16 3.52 -6.79 -0.08
CA TRP A 16 3.47 -6.21 -1.41
C TRP A 16 4.78 -5.48 -1.68
N ARG A 17 5.46 -5.76 -2.80
CA ARG A 17 6.75 -5.15 -3.16
C ARG A 17 6.65 -4.28 -4.40
N ASN A 18 7.36 -3.17 -4.40
CA ASN A 18 7.54 -2.31 -5.56
C ASN A 18 8.81 -2.75 -6.30
N ASP A 19 8.69 -2.97 -7.61
CA ASP A 19 9.80 -3.41 -8.45
C ASP A 19 10.75 -2.26 -8.82
N ASP A 20 10.34 -1.01 -8.59
CA ASP A 20 11.21 0.15 -8.77
C ASP A 20 12.31 0.16 -7.69
N GLN A 21 13.52 -0.21 -8.10
CA GLN A 21 14.67 -0.26 -7.23
C GLN A 21 15.12 1.13 -6.72
N SER A 22 14.64 2.22 -7.34
CA SER A 22 14.88 3.58 -6.87
C SER A 22 13.95 4.00 -5.72
N ASN A 23 12.88 3.22 -5.48
CA ASN A 23 11.98 3.45 -4.36
C ASN A 23 12.66 3.06 -3.04
N TYR A 24 13.37 4.04 -2.46
CA TYR A 24 14.06 3.87 -1.19
C TYR A 24 13.13 4.02 0.02
N ILE A 25 12.07 4.83 -0.10
CA ILE A 25 11.24 5.26 1.03
C ILE A 25 10.21 4.19 1.39
N MET A 26 9.57 3.55 0.42
CA MET A 26 8.55 2.54 0.69
C MET A 26 8.52 1.44 -0.38
N PRO A 27 9.63 0.69 -0.54
CA PRO A 27 9.73 -0.46 -1.46
C PRO A 27 8.77 -1.59 -1.12
N SER A 28 8.28 -1.68 0.11
CA SER A 28 7.36 -2.72 0.54
C SER A 28 6.21 -2.18 1.38
N LEU A 29 5.06 -2.82 1.25
CA LEU A 29 3.86 -2.58 2.02
C LEU A 29 3.34 -3.88 2.61
N ILE A 30 2.85 -3.85 3.85
CA ILE A 30 2.17 -4.97 4.48
C ILE A 30 0.78 -4.51 4.89
N PHE A 31 -0.25 -5.14 4.33
CA PHE A 31 -1.64 -4.82 4.63
C PHE A 31 -2.23 -5.77 5.69
N TYR A 32 -2.86 -5.18 6.71
CA TYR A 32 -3.68 -5.81 7.76
C TYR A 32 -5.06 -5.16 7.76
N ASP A 33 -6.08 -5.78 8.37
CA ASP A 33 -7.51 -5.41 8.25
C ASP A 33 -7.83 -3.89 8.23
N SER A 34 -7.12 -3.09 9.01
CA SER A 34 -7.26 -1.63 9.08
C SER A 34 -5.94 -0.84 9.05
N THR A 35 -4.80 -1.53 8.94
CA THR A 35 -3.47 -0.92 9.07
C THR A 35 -2.62 -1.33 7.88
N VAL A 36 -1.85 -0.39 7.34
CA VAL A 36 -0.77 -0.69 6.40
C VAL A 36 0.56 -0.25 6.99
N LEU A 37 1.54 -1.14 6.89
CA LEU A 37 2.93 -0.85 7.24
C LEU A 37 3.73 -0.65 5.97
N GLY A 38 4.62 0.32 5.95
CA GLY A 38 5.65 0.46 4.95
C GLY A 38 7.02 0.47 5.60
N SER A 39 8.03 -0.10 4.95
CA SER A 39 9.42 -0.04 5.44
C SER A 39 10.31 0.57 4.37
N SER A 40 11.13 1.56 4.74
CA SER A 40 12.21 2.05 3.88
C SER A 40 13.38 1.08 3.84
N ARG A 41 14.28 1.24 2.87
CA ARG A 41 15.56 0.52 2.85
C ARG A 41 16.54 0.99 3.94
N GLY A 42 16.27 2.12 4.59
CA GLY A 42 17.08 2.70 5.66
C GLY A 42 16.49 2.48 7.06
N ASP A 43 15.80 1.36 7.28
CA ASP A 43 15.23 0.92 8.57
C ASP A 43 14.19 1.87 9.19
N THR A 44 13.54 2.72 8.39
CA THR A 44 12.39 3.51 8.86
C THR A 44 11.10 2.72 8.61
N ALA A 45 10.36 2.45 9.69
CA ALA A 45 9.02 1.88 9.60
C ALA A 45 7.95 2.98 9.60
N PHE A 46 7.07 2.96 8.61
CA PHE A 46 5.88 3.79 8.51
C PHE A 46 4.65 2.98 8.85
N ARG A 47 3.75 3.54 9.66
CA ARG A 47 2.49 2.91 10.04
C ARG A 47 1.34 3.84 9.77
N PHE A 48 0.36 3.36 9.02
CA PHE A 48 -0.85 4.10 8.69
C PHE A 48 -2.09 3.25 9.00
N THR A 49 -3.14 3.91 9.45
CA THR A 49 -4.49 3.35 9.27
C THR A 49 -4.94 3.62 7.84
N TYR A 50 -5.71 2.72 7.24
CA TYR A 50 -6.23 2.96 5.89
C TYR A 50 -7.72 2.67 5.71
N GLU A 51 -8.29 3.36 4.74
CA GLU A 51 -9.68 3.20 4.31
C GLU A 51 -9.76 3.22 2.78
N LEU A 52 -10.58 2.36 2.19
CA LEU A 52 -10.88 2.36 0.76
C LEU A 52 -12.18 3.13 0.52
N LYS A 53 -12.12 4.24 -0.22
CA LYS A 53 -13.28 5.06 -0.59
C LYS A 53 -13.40 5.19 -2.10
N GLY A 54 -14.28 4.39 -2.69
CA GLY A 54 -14.48 4.38 -4.15
C GLY A 54 -13.17 4.02 -4.86
N ARG A 55 -12.58 4.97 -5.59
CA ARG A 55 -11.29 4.81 -6.32
C ARG A 55 -10.09 5.37 -5.56
N TYR A 56 -10.17 5.48 -4.25
CA TYR A 56 -9.11 6.07 -3.44
C TYR A 56 -8.77 5.17 -2.25
N ILE A 57 -7.48 5.16 -1.92
CA ILE A 57 -7.00 4.74 -0.61
C ILE A 57 -6.72 6.00 0.20
N LEU A 58 -7.22 6.02 1.44
CA LEU A 58 -6.90 7.05 2.41
C LEU A 58 -5.91 6.46 3.40
N LEU A 59 -4.75 7.10 3.58
CA LEU A 59 -3.76 6.74 4.59
C LEU A 59 -3.73 7.79 5.67
N LYS A 60 -3.88 7.40 6.93
CA LYS A 60 -3.80 8.30 8.08
C LYS A 60 -2.65 7.90 9.01
N ASP A 61 -1.74 8.83 9.25
CA ASP A 61 -0.61 8.64 10.17
C ASP A 61 -1.00 8.88 11.65
N PHE A 62 -0.06 8.63 12.55
CA PHE A 62 -0.27 8.82 14.00
C PHE A 62 -0.44 10.29 14.42
N LYS A 63 -0.01 11.23 13.58
CA LYS A 63 -0.20 12.68 13.78
C LYS A 63 -1.55 13.17 13.25
N GLY A 64 -2.35 12.28 12.67
CA GLY A 64 -3.66 12.58 12.10
C GLY A 64 -3.63 13.15 10.69
N ARG A 65 -2.46 13.20 10.04
CA ARG A 65 -2.35 13.63 8.65
C ARG A 65 -2.97 12.57 7.76
N VAL A 66 -3.79 13.00 6.81
CA VAL A 66 -4.46 12.11 5.86
C VAL A 66 -3.92 12.36 4.47
N GLU A 67 -3.43 11.32 3.82
CA GLU A 67 -3.22 11.32 2.39
C GLU A 67 -4.36 10.60 1.68
N LYS A 68 -4.78 11.17 0.55
CA LYS A 68 -5.66 10.54 -0.42
C LYS A 68 -4.88 10.22 -1.69
N SER A 69 -4.78 8.93 -2.01
CA SER A 69 -4.11 8.43 -3.22
C SER A 69 -5.13 7.75 -4.13
N ARG A 70 -5.08 8.03 -5.43
CA ARG A 70 -5.99 7.44 -6.41
C ARG A 70 -5.52 6.04 -6.77
N ILE A 71 -6.41 5.08 -6.64
CA ILE A 71 -6.20 3.70 -7.08
C ILE A 71 -6.38 3.69 -8.61
N LEU A 72 -5.29 3.39 -9.31
CA LEU A 72 -5.27 3.23 -10.76
C LEU A 72 -5.61 1.80 -11.16
N HIS A 73 -5.13 0.83 -10.38
CA HIS A 73 -5.43 -0.58 -10.57
C HIS A 73 -5.40 -1.31 -9.22
N ILE A 74 -6.32 -2.25 -9.04
CA ILE A 74 -6.27 -3.22 -7.95
C ILE A 74 -6.77 -4.56 -8.50
N GLY A 75 -5.90 -5.55 -8.46
CA GLY A 75 -6.16 -6.90 -8.92
C GLY A 75 -5.57 -7.92 -7.94
N PRO A 76 -5.72 -9.23 -8.23
CA PRO A 76 -5.31 -10.28 -7.30
C PRO A 76 -3.83 -10.23 -6.91
N ASN A 77 -2.94 -9.72 -7.75
CA ASN A 77 -1.51 -9.70 -7.48
C ASN A 77 -0.87 -8.33 -7.72
N THR A 78 -1.66 -7.30 -8.04
CA THR A 78 -1.12 -6.00 -8.44
C THR A 78 -1.96 -4.87 -7.85
N PHE A 79 -1.27 -3.92 -7.24
CA PHE A 79 -1.87 -2.72 -6.66
C PHE A 79 -1.12 -1.49 -7.17
N THR A 80 -1.82 -0.61 -7.85
CA THR A 80 -1.24 0.59 -8.46
C THR A 80 -1.97 1.84 -8.01
N VAL A 81 -1.20 2.84 -7.58
CA VAL A 81 -1.68 4.17 -7.18
C VAL A 81 -0.94 5.26 -7.94
N ASP A 82 -1.56 6.43 -8.05
CA ASP A 82 -0.96 7.60 -8.74
C ASP A 82 0.20 8.24 -7.97
N LYS A 83 0.20 8.11 -6.65
CA LYS A 83 1.24 8.50 -5.70
C LYS A 83 1.08 7.75 -4.40
N LEU A 84 2.07 7.77 -3.53
CA LEU A 84 1.93 7.18 -2.20
C LEU A 84 2.82 7.85 -1.15
N TRP A 85 2.18 8.61 -0.28
CA TRP A 85 2.78 9.39 0.78
C TRP A 85 3.89 10.33 0.27
N PHE A 86 5.12 10.15 0.72
CA PHE A 86 6.28 10.92 0.25
C PHE A 86 6.72 10.54 -1.18
N LEU A 87 6.13 9.51 -1.79
CA LEU A 87 6.50 9.06 -3.11
C LEU A 87 5.67 9.79 -4.16
N GLU A 88 6.35 10.63 -4.93
CA GLU A 88 5.78 11.24 -6.12
C GLU A 88 5.66 10.21 -7.25
N GLY A 89 4.65 10.40 -8.08
CA GLY A 89 4.43 9.56 -9.26
C GLY A 89 3.90 8.17 -8.97
N LYS A 90 3.56 7.48 -10.06
CA LYS A 90 2.85 6.19 -10.04
C LYS A 90 3.64 5.13 -9.28
N GLN A 91 3.00 4.53 -8.28
CA GLN A 91 3.57 3.41 -7.53
C GLN A 91 2.85 2.12 -7.89
N THR A 92 3.59 1.07 -8.23
CA THR A 92 3.05 -0.26 -8.54
C THR A 92 3.66 -1.27 -7.61
N TYR A 93 2.80 -2.01 -6.92
CA TYR A 93 3.18 -3.04 -5.98
C TYR A 93 2.65 -4.40 -6.45
N HIS A 94 3.48 -5.42 -6.27
CA HIS A 94 3.21 -6.82 -6.59
C HIS A 94 3.09 -7.62 -5.32
N ARG A 95 2.01 -8.41 -5.20
CA ARG A 95 1.78 -9.29 -4.05
C ARG A 95 2.87 -10.35 -4.01
N GLU A 96 3.56 -10.47 -2.88
CA GLU A 96 4.53 -11.54 -2.66
C GLU A 96 3.79 -12.82 -2.27
N VAL A 97 3.85 -13.82 -3.15
CA VAL A 97 3.30 -15.14 -2.88
C VAL A 97 4.40 -15.94 -2.19
N PHE A 98 4.30 -16.10 -0.87
CA PHE A 98 5.09 -17.12 -0.18
C PHE A 98 4.66 -18.49 -0.74
N GLY A 99 5.63 -19.22 -1.29
CA GLY A 99 5.41 -20.59 -1.78
C GLY A 99 4.88 -21.50 -0.66
N PRO A 100 4.36 -22.69 -1.03
CA PRO A 100 3.88 -23.68 -0.06
C PRO A 100 4.95 -24.09 0.95
#